data_AF-A0AB39KNU8-F1
#
_entry.id   AF-A0AB39KNU8-F1
#
_cell.length_a   1.000
_cell.length_b   1.000
_cell.length_c   1.000
_cell.angle_alpha   90.00
_cell.angle_beta   90.00
_cell.angle_gamma   90.00
#
_symmetry.space_group_name_H-M   'P 1'
#
loop_
_entity.id
_entity.type
_entity.pdbx_description
1 polymer ?
#
loop_
_entity_poly.entity_id
_entity_poly.type
_entity_poly.pdbx_seq_one_letter_code
_entity_poly.pdbx_strand_id
1 'polypeptide(L)'
;MRVLLLAAAASTALAGGASAQSMETTKGRLDTQAGGVVWTASCAEPRRPARNTTYAIAAYNRAVTEYFACVTSQADYDVAVIQRSVVKGREEAVRQMQDRLRRNQ
;
A
#
# COMPACT_ATOMS: atom_id res chain seq x y z
N MET A 1 16.70 -8.36 -11.61
CA MET A 1 15.55 -7.46 -11.79
C MET A 1 14.29 -8.31 -11.68
N ARG A 2 13.70 -8.44 -10.48
CA ARG A 2 12.52 -9.29 -10.23
C ARG A 2 11.27 -8.42 -10.26
N VAL A 3 10.58 -8.42 -11.39
CA VAL A 3 9.20 -7.92 -11.49
C VAL A 3 8.32 -8.91 -10.73
N LEU A 4 8.03 -8.60 -9.47
CA LEU A 4 7.18 -9.43 -8.62
C LEU A 4 5.72 -9.09 -8.93
N LEU A 5 5.10 -9.99 -9.69
CA LEU A 5 3.66 -10.13 -9.86
C LEU A 5 2.96 -10.17 -8.48
N LEU A 6 2.45 -9.03 -8.01
CA LEU A 6 1.47 -8.95 -6.93
C LEU A 6 0.11 -8.46 -7.45
N ALA A 7 -0.28 -8.89 -8.65
CA ALA A 7 -1.60 -8.62 -9.22
C ALA A 7 -2.67 -9.66 -8.79
N ALA A 8 -2.38 -10.57 -7.86
CA ALA A 8 -3.26 -11.72 -7.57
C ALA A 8 -3.88 -11.75 -6.17
N ALA A 9 -3.62 -10.76 -5.29
CA ALA A 9 -4.25 -10.72 -3.97
C ALA A 9 -5.44 -9.75 -3.87
N ALA A 10 -5.67 -8.91 -4.88
CA ALA A 10 -6.81 -7.98 -4.93
C ALA A 10 -7.98 -8.50 -5.78
N SER A 11 -7.77 -9.55 -6.59
CA SER A 11 -8.70 -9.93 -7.67
C SER A 11 -9.91 -10.75 -7.20
N THR A 12 -9.90 -11.31 -5.99
CA THR A 12 -11.03 -12.10 -5.46
C THR A 12 -12.08 -11.27 -4.73
N ALA A 13 -11.86 -9.97 -4.52
CA ALA A 13 -12.89 -9.04 -4.01
C ALA A 13 -13.52 -8.16 -5.11
N LEU A 14 -13.02 -8.21 -6.35
CA LEU A 14 -13.35 -7.25 -7.42
C LEU A 14 -14.40 -7.74 -8.44
N ALA A 15 -15.04 -8.89 -8.22
CA ALA A 15 -16.01 -9.44 -9.18
C ALA A 15 -17.48 -9.06 -8.90
N GLY A 16 -17.78 -8.25 -7.89
CA GLY A 16 -19.17 -7.90 -7.56
C GLY A 16 -19.29 -6.56 -6.85
N GLY A 17 -19.60 -5.51 -7.61
CA GLY A 17 -20.04 -4.22 -7.08
C GLY A 17 -18.90 -3.23 -6.86
N ALA A 18 -18.78 -2.28 -7.79
CA ALA A 18 -18.04 -1.04 -7.60
C ALA A 18 -18.59 -0.30 -6.37
N SER A 19 -17.89 -0.45 -5.24
CA SER A 19 -17.87 0.57 -4.21
C SER A 19 -16.41 1.03 -4.12
N ALA A 20 -16.17 2.30 -4.44
CA ALA A 20 -14.91 2.93 -4.11
C ALA A 20 -14.81 2.89 -2.58
N GLN A 21 -13.97 1.99 -2.07
CA GLN A 21 -13.73 1.82 -0.66
C GLN A 21 -12.31 2.32 -0.42
N SER A 22 -12.21 3.52 0.14
CA SER A 22 -10.94 4.00 0.65
C SER A 22 -10.67 3.30 1.98
N MET A 23 -9.59 2.52 2.04
CA MET A 23 -9.07 1.98 3.28
C MET A 23 -7.86 2.82 3.68
N GLU A 24 -7.95 3.49 4.82
CA GLU A 24 -6.75 4.08 5.42
C GLU A 24 -5.81 2.95 5.85
N THR A 25 -4.56 3.00 5.40
CA THR A 25 -3.50 2.15 5.93
C THR A 25 -2.82 2.86 7.10
N THR A 26 -1.83 2.21 7.71
CA THR A 26 -1.17 2.80 8.88
C THR A 26 -0.34 4.03 8.51
N LYS A 27 0.16 4.11 7.27
CA LYS A 27 1.03 5.20 6.81
C LYS A 27 0.56 5.89 5.53
N GLY A 28 -0.44 5.35 4.83
CA GLY A 28 -0.95 5.92 3.59
C GLY A 28 -2.45 5.74 3.44
N ARG A 29 -2.95 6.05 2.24
CA ARG A 29 -4.35 5.81 1.86
C ARG A 29 -4.37 4.88 0.66
N LEU A 30 -5.11 3.78 0.78
CA LEU A 30 -5.45 2.91 -0.34
C LEU A 30 -6.86 3.26 -0.82
N ASP A 31 -6.97 3.61 -2.09
CA ASP A 31 -8.24 3.87 -2.75
C ASP A 31 -8.47 2.83 -3.85
N THR A 32 -9.65 2.22 -3.86
CA THR A 32 -10.06 1.30 -4.92
C THR A 32 -10.83 2.08 -5.98
N GLN A 33 -10.17 2.35 -7.11
CA GLN A 33 -10.80 3.03 -8.26
C GLN A 33 -11.03 2.05 -9.40
N ALA A 34 -11.91 2.42 -10.34
CA ALA A 34 -12.15 1.65 -11.57
C ALA A 34 -10.85 1.59 -12.39
N GLY A 35 -10.08 0.52 -12.21
CA GLY A 35 -8.77 0.34 -12.85
C GLY A 35 -7.68 -0.18 -11.91
N GLY A 36 -7.88 -0.20 -10.58
CA GLY A 36 -6.94 -0.80 -9.66
C GLY A 36 -6.89 -0.16 -8.27
N VAL A 37 -5.83 -0.47 -7.53
CA VAL A 37 -5.56 0.07 -6.21
C VAL A 37 -4.59 1.26 -6.34
N VAL A 38 -5.00 2.42 -5.84
CA VAL A 38 -4.18 3.63 -5.78
C VAL A 38 -3.69 3.80 -4.35
N TRP A 39 -2.36 3.85 -4.16
CA TRP A 39 -1.75 4.14 -2.85
C TRP A 39 -1.19 5.57 -2.85
N THR A 40 -1.47 6.32 -1.78
CA THR A 40 -0.94 7.68 -1.58
C THR A 40 -0.14 7.72 -0.27
N ALA A 41 1.10 8.20 -0.34
CA ALA A 41 1.97 8.40 0.82
C ALA A 41 1.53 9.61 1.65
N SER A 42 1.82 9.60 2.96
CA SER A 42 1.61 10.75 3.86
C SER A 42 2.87 11.62 4.01
N CYS A 43 3.76 11.61 3.02
CA CYS A 43 5.02 12.35 3.05
C CYS A 43 4.83 13.81 2.59
N ALA A 44 5.51 14.76 3.23
CA ALA A 44 5.43 16.17 2.85
C ALA A 44 6.19 16.43 1.55
N GLU A 45 5.49 16.90 0.52
CA GLU A 45 6.12 17.22 -0.77
C GLU A 45 7.07 18.43 -0.65
N PRO A 46 8.30 18.31 -1.18
CA PRO A 46 9.25 19.41 -1.16
C PRO A 46 8.79 20.53 -2.10
N ARG A 47 8.83 21.77 -1.61
CA ARG A 47 8.46 22.94 -2.43
C ARG A 47 9.64 23.41 -3.25
N ARG A 48 9.40 23.68 -4.54
CA ARG A 48 10.39 24.28 -5.44
C ARG A 48 10.88 25.61 -4.84
N PRO A 49 12.20 25.88 -4.84
CA PRO A 49 12.73 27.10 -4.28
C PRO A 49 12.29 28.32 -5.11
N ALA A 50 11.96 29.41 -4.43
CA ALA A 50 11.56 30.66 -5.08
C ALA A 50 12.72 31.35 -5.84
N ARG A 51 13.97 31.05 -5.47
CA ARG A 51 15.17 31.61 -6.10
C ARG A 51 16.10 30.49 -6.55
N ASN A 52 16.66 30.63 -7.75
CA ASN A 52 17.55 29.65 -8.35
C ASN A 52 19.01 29.85 -7.93
N THR A 53 19.27 29.86 -6.62
CA THR A 53 20.65 29.93 -6.09
C THR A 53 21.20 28.52 -5.88
N THR A 54 22.51 28.32 -6.03
CA THR A 54 23.16 27.01 -5.83
C THR A 54 22.78 26.38 -4.48
N TYR A 55 22.76 27.18 -3.41
CA TYR A 55 22.36 26.72 -2.08
C TYR A 55 20.89 26.29 -2.02
N ALA A 56 19.97 27.08 -2.59
CA ALA A 56 18.55 26.76 -2.59
C ALA A 56 18.22 25.51 -3.44
N ILE A 57 18.91 25.34 -4.57
CA ILE A 57 18.79 24.13 -5.40
C ILE A 57 19.32 22.90 -4.65
N ALA A 58 20.48 23.02 -3.99
CA ALA A 58 21.05 21.93 -3.20
C ALA A 58 20.12 21.52 -2.05
N ALA A 59 19.54 22.49 -1.33
CA ALA A 59 18.57 22.23 -0.27
C ALA A 59 17.29 21.56 -0.80
N TYR A 60 16.78 22.02 -1.96
CA TYR A 60 15.63 21.39 -2.62
C TYR A 60 15.93 19.94 -3.04
N ASN A 61 17.08 19.69 -3.67
CA ASN A 61 17.46 18.34 -4.09
C ASN A 61 17.58 17.39 -2.89
N ARG A 62 18.14 17.86 -1.77
CA ARG A 62 18.16 17.10 -0.52
C ARG A 62 16.75 16.76 -0.03
N ALA A 63 15.85 17.75 0.00
CA ALA A 63 14.45 17.53 0.42
C ALA A 63 13.71 16.55 -0.52
N VAL A 64 14.01 16.58 -1.83
CA VAL A 64 13.50 15.60 -2.80
C VAL A 64 14.00 14.19 -2.50
N THR A 65 15.29 14.01 -2.17
CA THR A 65 15.81 12.71 -1.74
C THR A 65 15.15 12.22 -0.46
N GLU A 66 14.98 13.09 0.53
CA GLU A 66 14.30 12.77 1.80
C GLU A 66 12.83 12.40 1.58
N TYR A 67 12.14 13.09 0.66
CA TYR A 67 10.77 12.75 0.26
C TYR A 67 10.69 11.35 -0.34
N PHE A 68 11.55 11.00 -1.31
CA PHE A 68 11.53 9.67 -1.91
C PHE A 68 11.86 8.57 -0.90
N ALA A 69 12.82 8.81 0.01
CA ALA A 69 13.11 7.87 1.09
C ALA A 69 11.90 7.64 2.01
N CYS A 70 11.16 8.70 2.35
CA CYS A 70 9.91 8.61 3.10
C CYS A 70 8.86 7.79 2.35
N VAL A 71 8.63 8.07 1.07
CA VAL A 71 7.65 7.38 0.23
C VAL A 71 7.95 5.88 0.18
N THR A 72 9.20 5.50 -0.11
CA THR A 72 9.62 4.09 -0.15
C THR A 72 9.43 3.42 1.21
N SER A 73 9.86 4.07 2.30
CA SER A 73 9.72 3.50 3.65
C SER A 73 8.26 3.27 4.05
N GLN A 74 7.36 4.19 3.72
CA GLN A 74 5.93 4.03 4.01
C GLN A 74 5.30 2.93 3.16
N ALA A 75 5.65 2.85 1.87
CA ALA A 75 5.15 1.80 0.98
C ALA A 75 5.58 0.41 1.48
N ASP A 76 6.86 0.23 1.82
CA ASP A 76 7.38 -1.03 2.34
C ASP A 76 6.70 -1.43 3.66
N TYR A 77 6.47 -0.46 4.55
CA TYR A 77 5.77 -0.68 5.80
C TYR A 77 4.33 -1.16 5.57
N ASP A 78 3.57 -0.46 4.73
CA ASP A 78 2.17 -0.78 4.45
C ASP A 78 2.04 -2.14 3.74
N VAL A 79 2.93 -2.44 2.79
CA VAL A 79 2.98 -3.77 2.14
C VAL A 79 3.20 -4.87 3.19
N ALA A 80 4.16 -4.69 4.11
CA ALA A 80 4.42 -5.67 5.16
C ALA A 80 3.21 -5.87 6.10
N VAL A 81 2.48 -4.80 6.41
CA VAL A 81 1.24 -4.88 7.21
C VAL A 81 0.15 -5.66 6.45
N ILE A 82 -0.09 -5.30 5.19
CA ILE A 82 -1.12 -5.95 4.36
C ILE A 82 -0.81 -7.44 4.19
N GLN A 83 0.44 -7.79 3.88
CA GLN A 83 0.86 -9.19 3.74
C GLN A 83 0.59 -9.99 5.02
N ARG A 84 0.92 -9.44 6.20
CA ARG A 84 0.63 -10.10 7.48
C ARG A 84 -0.87 -10.30 7.69
N SER A 85 -1.69 -9.29 7.39
CA SER A 85 -3.15 -9.38 7.51
C SER A 85 -3.74 -10.44 6.58
N VAL A 86 -3.26 -10.52 5.33
CA VAL A 86 -3.71 -11.53 4.35
C VAL A 86 -3.34 -12.95 4.80
N VAL A 87 -2.11 -13.15 5.30
CA VAL A 87 -1.67 -14.46 5.82
C VAL A 87 -2.53 -14.90 7.00
N LYS A 88 -2.76 -14.01 7.97
CA LYS A 88 -3.61 -14.30 9.13
C LYS A 88 -5.04 -14.64 8.71
N GLY A 89 -5.64 -13.86 7.80
CA GLY A 89 -6.99 -14.10 7.30
C GLY A 89 -7.11 -15.44 6.56
N ARG A 90 -6.10 -15.80 5.76
CA ARG A 90 -6.05 -17.11 5.09
C ARG A 90 -6.00 -18.26 6.10
N GLU A 91 -5.14 -18.17 7.12
CA GLU A 91 -5.03 -19.20 8.16
C GLU A 91 -6.33 -19.38 8.94
N GLU A 92 -7.00 -18.27 9.25
CA GLU A 92 -8.29 -18.30 9.94
C GLU A 92 -9.39 -18.93 9.07
N ALA A 93 -9.46 -18.58 7.78
CA ALA A 93 -10.41 -19.18 6.84
C ALA A 93 -10.21 -20.70 6.70
N VAL A 94 -8.94 -21.15 6.61
CA VAL A 94 -8.61 -22.58 6.57
C VAL A 94 -9.03 -23.27 7.86
N ARG A 95 -8.74 -22.69 9.03
CA ARG A 95 -9.14 -23.23 10.33
C ARG A 95 -10.66 -23.35 10.44
N GLN A 96 -11.41 -22.31 10.05
CA GLN A 96 -12.87 -22.35 10.06
C GLN A 96 -13.44 -23.46 9.18
N MET A 97 -12.85 -23.70 8.00
CA MET A 97 -13.26 -24.79 7.12
C MET A 97 -12.98 -26.16 7.75
N GLN A 98 -11.79 -26.35 8.32
CA GLN A 98 -11.43 -27.58 9.02
C GLN A 98 -12.38 -27.88 10.19
N ASP A 99 -12.74 -26.86 10.98
CA ASP A 99 -13.67 -27.00 12.09
C ASP A 99 -15.10 -27.33 11.62
N ARG A 100 -15.54 -26.79 10.47
CA ARG A 100 -16.83 -27.17 9.86
C ARG A 100 -16.84 -28.62 9.42
N LEU A 101 -15.77 -29.10 8.80
CA LEU A 101 -15.65 -30.51 8.39
C LEU A 101 -15.68 -31.45 9.60
N ARG A 102 -15.02 -31.09 10.70
CA ARG A 102 -15.02 -31.87 11.94
C ARG A 102 -16.38 -31.94 12.64
N ARG A 103 -17.20 -30.89 12.55
CA ARG A 103 -18.54 -30.86 13.16
C ARG A 103 -19.60 -31.66 12.38
N ASN A 104 -19.34 -31.96 11.11
CA ASN A 104 -20.26 -32.69 10.22
C ASN A 104 -19.89 -34.18 10.10
N GLN A 105 -18.97 -34.67 10.93
CA GLN A 105 -18.62 -36.08 11.11
C GLN A 105 -19.17 -36.55 12.46
#